data_AF-A0A1H7P233-F1
#
_entry.id   AF-A0A1H7P233-F1
#
_cell.length_a   1.000
_cell.length_b   1.000
_cell.length_c   1.000
_cell.angle_alpha   90.00
_cell.angle_beta   90.00
_cell.angle_gamma   90.00
#
_symmetry.space_group_name_H-M   'P 1'
#
loop_
_entity.id
_entity.type
_entity.pdbx_description
1 polymer ?
#
loop_
_entity_poly.entity_id
_entity_poly.type
_entity_poly.pdbx_seq_one_letter_code
_entity_poly.pdbx_strand_id
1 'polypeptide(L)'
;MTHDICLNIHYSAPDEIWDMIGEVYRSMDHWCDNAGYPAWRGENINLSAFVEPGGIQISGEMPDELWDKWCGELKSKLSLKLGYEIGEPEDGFKFKYWTPFEKKYSDIKTIDDVKIVFNDYSTFYWDDFTEHERDITVKRPYHAFRSPLIELYIYFDDTDILSGKKLQQEFLEFQSRLNELNIHICRFKTVDEI
;
A
#
# COMPACT_ATOMS: atom_id res chain seq x y z
N MET A 1 -29.97 -9.25 8.96
CA MET A 1 -28.98 -9.28 10.06
C MET A 1 -28.10 -8.04 9.93
N THR A 2 -27.30 -7.68 10.93
CA THR A 2 -26.31 -6.60 10.75
C THR A 2 -25.02 -7.21 10.26
N HIS A 3 -24.47 -6.65 9.19
CA HIS A 3 -23.20 -7.05 8.59
C HIS A 3 -22.21 -5.90 8.62
N ASP A 4 -20.94 -6.24 8.51
CA ASP A 4 -19.81 -5.32 8.60
C ASP A 4 -18.61 -5.93 7.85
N ILE A 5 -17.93 -5.12 7.03
CA ILE A 5 -16.66 -5.44 6.35
C ILE A 5 -15.76 -4.22 6.32
N CYS A 6 -14.44 -4.44 6.32
CA CYS A 6 -13.43 -3.39 6.17
C CYS A 6 -12.49 -3.68 5.00
N LEU A 7 -12.60 -2.94 3.91
CA LEU A 7 -11.84 -3.20 2.68
C LEU A 7 -10.46 -2.50 2.70
N ASN A 8 -9.43 -3.20 2.21
CA ASN A 8 -8.01 -2.79 2.12
C ASN A 8 -7.71 -1.60 1.15
N ILE A 9 -8.58 -0.60 1.11
CA ILE A 9 -8.41 0.63 0.34
C ILE A 9 -8.00 1.73 1.31
N HIS A 10 -6.78 2.24 1.17
CA HIS A 10 -6.25 3.24 2.09
C HIS A 10 -6.93 4.59 1.88
N TYR A 11 -7.24 5.31 2.96
CA TYR A 11 -7.94 6.61 2.93
C TYR A 11 -7.18 7.70 2.15
N SER A 12 -5.87 7.52 1.96
CA SER A 12 -5.03 8.44 1.18
C SER A 12 -5.06 8.20 -0.32
N ALA A 13 -6.00 7.38 -0.82
CA ALA A 13 -6.18 7.20 -2.26
C ALA A 13 -6.41 8.57 -2.95
N PRO A 14 -5.87 8.78 -4.15
CA PRO A 14 -6.08 10.02 -4.90
C PRO A 14 -7.52 10.14 -5.43
N ASP A 15 -7.95 11.35 -5.77
CA ASP A 15 -9.32 11.66 -6.20
C ASP A 15 -9.81 10.76 -7.35
N GLU A 16 -8.95 10.48 -8.34
CA GLU A 16 -9.27 9.59 -9.46
C GLU A 16 -9.67 8.18 -9.01
N ILE A 17 -9.05 7.68 -7.93
CA ILE A 17 -9.39 6.38 -7.35
C ILE A 17 -10.72 6.45 -6.60
N TRP A 18 -11.00 7.56 -5.91
CA TRP A 18 -12.31 7.78 -5.28
C TRP A 18 -13.43 7.88 -6.32
N ASP A 19 -13.19 8.50 -7.46
CA ASP A 19 -14.13 8.54 -8.57
C ASP A 19 -14.43 7.13 -9.09
N MET A 20 -13.39 6.31 -9.28
CA MET A 20 -13.53 4.90 -9.69
C MET A 20 -14.31 4.07 -8.66
N ILE A 21 -14.07 4.27 -7.36
CA ILE A 21 -14.83 3.61 -6.29
C ILE A 21 -16.29 4.05 -6.33
N GLY A 22 -16.55 5.34 -6.51
CA GLY A 22 -17.89 5.89 -6.64
C GLY A 22 -18.65 5.31 -7.83
N GLU A 23 -18.00 5.10 -8.97
CA GLU A 23 -18.60 4.41 -10.13
C GLU A 23 -19.02 2.98 -9.78
N VAL A 24 -18.17 2.24 -9.08
CA VAL A 24 -18.50 0.87 -8.64
C VAL A 24 -19.68 0.91 -7.68
N TYR A 25 -19.67 1.80 -6.67
CA TYR A 25 -20.77 1.92 -5.71
C TYR A 25 -22.12 2.20 -6.36
N ARG A 26 -22.15 3.15 -7.31
CA ARG A 26 -23.36 3.49 -8.10
C ARG A 26 -23.83 2.34 -8.98
N SER A 27 -22.95 1.40 -9.32
CA SER A 27 -23.28 0.23 -10.14
C SER A 27 -23.81 -0.97 -9.33
N MET A 28 -23.79 -0.89 -8.00
CA MET A 28 -24.27 -1.96 -7.13
C MET A 28 -25.79 -1.86 -6.95
N ASP A 29 -26.44 -3.02 -6.86
CA ASP A 29 -27.87 -3.09 -6.55
C ASP A 29 -28.18 -2.36 -5.24
N HIS A 30 -29.37 -1.77 -5.19
CA HIS A 30 -29.90 -0.98 -4.06
C HIS A 30 -29.21 0.36 -3.82
N TRP A 31 -28.37 0.86 -4.73
CA TRP A 31 -27.74 2.17 -4.60
C TRP A 31 -28.78 3.28 -4.32
N CYS A 32 -28.44 4.20 -3.41
CA CYS A 32 -29.30 5.30 -2.99
C CYS A 32 -28.65 6.67 -3.21
N ASP A 33 -29.07 7.39 -4.26
CA ASP A 33 -28.54 8.72 -4.59
C ASP A 33 -28.81 9.80 -3.53
N ASN A 34 -29.88 9.64 -2.74
CA ASN A 34 -30.39 10.70 -1.87
C ASN A 34 -30.03 10.54 -0.39
N ALA A 35 -29.06 9.67 -0.05
CA ALA A 35 -28.67 9.43 1.33
C ALA A 35 -27.72 10.52 1.90
N GLY A 36 -27.07 11.31 1.04
CA GLY A 36 -26.06 12.30 1.43
C GLY A 36 -24.66 11.72 1.69
N TYR A 37 -24.50 10.41 1.55
CA TYR A 37 -23.26 9.64 1.66
C TYR A 37 -23.44 8.31 0.89
N PRO A 38 -22.37 7.56 0.59
CA PRO A 38 -22.50 6.26 -0.07
C PRO A 38 -23.37 5.28 0.71
N ALA A 39 -24.46 4.84 0.09
CA ALA A 39 -25.50 4.10 0.76
C ALA A 39 -26.27 3.19 -0.19
N TRP A 40 -26.73 2.06 0.35
CA TRP A 40 -27.64 1.14 -0.32
C TRP A 40 -28.88 0.91 0.53
N ARG A 41 -30.07 1.06 -0.07
CA ARG A 41 -31.38 1.07 0.60
C ARG A 41 -32.39 0.21 -0.16
N GLY A 42 -33.21 -0.53 0.58
CA GLY A 42 -34.24 -1.41 0.02
C GLY A 42 -35.11 -2.05 1.11
N GLU A 43 -35.96 -3.01 0.75
CA GLU A 43 -36.72 -3.79 1.74
C GLU A 43 -35.76 -4.60 2.62
N ASN A 44 -35.72 -4.28 3.91
CA ASN A 44 -34.77 -4.85 4.89
C ASN A 44 -33.28 -4.64 4.52
N ILE A 45 -32.97 -3.60 3.74
CA ILE A 45 -31.61 -3.25 3.33
C ILE A 45 -31.31 -1.81 3.73
N ASN A 46 -30.24 -1.63 4.50
CA ASN A 46 -29.75 -0.34 4.97
C ASN A 46 -28.23 -0.42 5.21
N LEU A 47 -27.44 -0.35 4.14
CA LEU A 47 -25.98 -0.40 4.19
C LEU A 47 -25.35 0.97 3.91
N SER A 48 -24.28 1.33 4.59
CA SER A 48 -23.57 2.59 4.35
C SER A 48 -22.07 2.35 4.29
N ALA A 49 -21.34 3.15 3.51
CA ALA A 49 -19.88 3.10 3.46
C ALA A 49 -19.26 4.33 4.13
N PHE A 50 -18.15 4.10 4.85
CA PHE A 50 -17.37 5.12 5.53
C PHE A 50 -15.88 4.92 5.25
N VAL A 51 -15.14 6.03 5.21
CA VAL A 51 -13.68 6.00 5.11
C VAL A 51 -13.12 6.04 6.52
N GLU A 52 -12.42 4.98 6.90
CA GLU A 52 -11.82 4.81 8.23
C GLU A 52 -10.30 4.64 8.13
N PRO A 53 -9.53 4.86 9.21
CA PRO A 53 -8.09 4.60 9.21
C PRO A 53 -7.73 3.16 8.83
N GLY A 54 -8.61 2.20 9.16
CA GLY A 54 -8.46 0.78 8.85
C GLY A 54 -8.88 0.39 7.44
N GLY A 55 -9.35 1.32 6.61
CA GLY A 55 -9.84 1.03 5.27
C GLY A 55 -11.25 1.58 5.03
N ILE A 56 -11.90 1.09 3.98
CA ILE A 56 -13.29 1.45 3.72
C ILE A 56 -14.19 0.50 4.50
N GLN A 57 -14.93 1.05 5.46
CA GLN A 57 -15.93 0.31 6.21
C GLN A 57 -17.25 0.28 5.43
N ILE A 58 -17.88 -0.88 5.31
CA ILE A 58 -19.28 -1.00 4.87
C ILE A 58 -20.05 -1.78 5.89
N SER A 59 -21.13 -1.20 6.40
CA SER A 59 -21.90 -1.80 7.48
C SER A 59 -23.38 -1.45 7.43
N GLY A 60 -24.18 -2.29 8.07
CA GLY A 60 -25.61 -2.05 8.24
C GLY A 60 -26.45 -3.32 8.06
N GLU A 61 -27.68 -3.17 7.63
CA GLU A 61 -28.64 -4.27 7.53
C GLU A 61 -28.76 -4.80 6.09
N MET A 62 -28.70 -6.12 5.95
CA MET A 62 -29.05 -6.86 4.72
C MET A 62 -29.49 -8.29 5.10
N PRO A 63 -30.31 -8.98 4.30
CA PRO A 63 -30.54 -10.41 4.49
C PRO A 63 -29.28 -11.24 4.16
N ASP A 64 -28.97 -12.25 4.97
CA ASP A 64 -27.76 -13.07 4.84
C ASP A 64 -27.61 -13.68 3.42
N GLU A 65 -28.72 -14.20 2.87
CA GLU A 65 -28.75 -14.80 1.52
C GLU A 65 -28.35 -13.82 0.41
N LEU A 66 -28.55 -12.51 0.64
CA LEU A 66 -28.18 -11.46 -0.31
C LEU A 66 -26.78 -10.92 -0.02
N TRP A 67 -26.39 -10.84 1.26
CA TRP A 67 -25.14 -10.25 1.71
C TRP A 67 -23.92 -10.88 1.03
N ASP A 68 -23.78 -12.20 1.07
CA ASP A 68 -22.59 -12.88 0.54
C ASP A 68 -22.41 -12.61 -0.96
N LYS A 69 -23.53 -12.64 -1.71
CA LYS A 69 -23.53 -12.33 -3.14
C LYS A 69 -23.16 -10.86 -3.38
N TRP A 70 -23.79 -9.95 -2.65
CA TRP A 70 -23.59 -8.51 -2.80
C TRP A 70 -22.15 -8.09 -2.45
N CYS A 71 -21.63 -8.60 -1.33
CA CYS A 71 -20.27 -8.35 -0.86
C CYS A 71 -19.23 -8.93 -1.84
N GLY A 72 -19.44 -10.17 -2.31
CA GLY A 72 -18.57 -10.80 -3.31
C GLY A 72 -18.54 -10.03 -4.64
N GLU A 73 -19.69 -9.56 -5.11
CA GLU A 73 -19.79 -8.73 -6.31
C GLU A 73 -19.08 -7.39 -6.14
N LEU A 74 -19.26 -6.72 -4.99
CA LEU A 74 -18.57 -5.47 -4.68
C LEU A 74 -17.04 -5.66 -4.70
N LYS A 75 -16.52 -6.63 -3.93
CA LYS A 75 -15.08 -6.95 -3.86
C LYS A 75 -14.53 -7.26 -5.26
N SER A 76 -15.26 -8.04 -6.06
CA SER A 76 -14.86 -8.37 -7.44
C SER A 76 -14.84 -7.15 -8.38
N LYS A 77 -15.87 -6.30 -8.34
CA LYS A 77 -15.94 -5.09 -9.18
C LYS A 77 -14.86 -4.08 -8.80
N LEU A 78 -14.65 -3.86 -7.50
CA LEU A 78 -13.57 -2.99 -7.02
C LEU A 78 -12.20 -3.54 -7.43
N SER A 79 -11.96 -4.85 -7.28
CA SER A 79 -10.70 -5.47 -7.66
C SER A 79 -10.40 -5.29 -9.15
N LEU A 80 -11.38 -5.58 -10.00
CA LEU A 80 -11.26 -5.40 -11.45
C LEU A 80 -10.99 -3.94 -11.82
N LYS A 81 -11.72 -3.01 -11.20
CA LYS A 81 -11.62 -1.58 -11.51
C LYS A 81 -10.29 -0.99 -11.05
N LEU A 82 -9.81 -1.36 -9.84
CA LEU A 82 -8.63 -0.78 -9.22
C LEU A 82 -7.31 -1.49 -9.59
N GLY A 83 -7.39 -2.70 -10.14
CA GLY A 83 -6.23 -3.45 -10.63
C GLY A 83 -5.42 -4.15 -9.53
N TYR A 84 -6.00 -4.36 -8.35
CA TYR A 84 -5.43 -5.17 -7.27
C TYR A 84 -6.56 -5.84 -6.47
N GLU A 85 -6.23 -6.88 -5.70
CA GLU A 85 -7.23 -7.64 -4.95
C GLU A 85 -7.81 -6.82 -3.79
N ILE A 86 -9.14 -6.80 -3.70
CA ILE A 86 -9.90 -6.10 -2.66
C ILE A 86 -10.53 -7.11 -1.71
N GLY A 87 -10.25 -6.93 -0.43
CA GLY A 87 -10.71 -7.79 0.65
C GLY A 87 -10.35 -7.22 2.00
N GLU A 88 -10.51 -8.03 3.03
CA GLU A 88 -10.34 -7.58 4.41
C GLU A 88 -8.89 -7.75 4.85
N PRO A 89 -8.26 -6.73 5.47
CA PRO A 89 -6.88 -6.84 5.93
C PRO A 89 -6.65 -8.03 6.88
N GLU A 90 -7.65 -8.42 7.67
CA GLU A 90 -7.60 -9.58 8.57
C GLU A 90 -7.50 -10.92 7.84
N ASP A 91 -7.97 -11.00 6.61
CA ASP A 91 -7.82 -12.16 5.73
C ASP A 91 -6.48 -12.14 4.95
N GLY A 92 -5.62 -11.16 5.21
CA GLY A 92 -4.29 -11.03 4.59
C GLY A 92 -4.22 -10.11 3.38
N PHE A 93 -5.30 -9.39 3.04
CA PHE A 93 -5.30 -8.44 1.93
C PHE A 93 -4.48 -7.19 2.28
N LYS A 94 -3.46 -6.89 1.47
CA LYS A 94 -2.52 -5.79 1.69
C LYS A 94 -3.07 -4.47 1.15
N PHE A 95 -2.76 -3.35 1.82
CA PHE A 95 -3.11 -2.02 1.31
C PHE A 95 -2.27 -1.64 0.10
N LYS A 96 -2.90 -0.93 -0.85
CA LYS A 96 -2.19 -0.15 -1.86
C LYS A 96 -1.92 1.26 -1.35
N TYR A 97 -0.71 1.73 -1.53
CA TYR A 97 -0.28 3.11 -1.31
C TYR A 97 0.08 3.74 -2.65
N TRP A 98 -0.48 4.92 -2.93
CA TRP A 98 -0.24 5.66 -4.18
C TRP A 98 0.91 6.66 -4.07
N THR A 99 1.35 6.96 -2.86
CA THR A 99 2.50 7.84 -2.61
C THR A 99 3.66 6.98 -2.10
N PRO A 100 4.85 7.06 -2.71
CA PRO A 100 6.02 6.37 -2.20
C PRO A 100 6.38 6.81 -0.78
N PHE A 101 6.81 5.85 0.04
CA PHE A 101 7.40 6.14 1.33
C PHE A 101 8.85 6.56 1.14
N GLU A 102 9.21 7.74 1.64
CA GLU A 102 10.60 8.19 1.66
C GLU A 102 11.15 8.13 3.08
N LYS A 103 12.29 7.47 3.25
CA LYS A 103 13.01 7.32 4.52
C LYS A 103 14.48 7.66 4.34
N LYS A 104 15.16 7.96 5.45
CA LYS A 104 16.61 8.14 5.47
C LYS A 104 17.29 6.89 6.01
N TYR A 105 18.47 6.59 5.48
CA TYR A 105 19.34 5.54 6.02
C TYR A 105 19.62 5.75 7.51
N SER A 106 19.86 7.00 7.93
CA SER A 106 20.07 7.38 9.33
C SER A 106 18.89 7.10 10.25
N ASP A 107 17.70 6.93 9.68
CA ASP A 107 16.46 6.70 10.43
C ASP A 107 16.16 5.21 10.61
N ILE A 108 17.00 4.31 10.08
CA ILE A 108 16.85 2.87 10.28
C ILE A 108 17.11 2.56 11.75
N LYS A 109 16.09 2.02 12.42
CA LYS A 109 16.16 1.61 13.82
C LYS A 109 16.67 0.17 13.93
N THR A 110 16.07 -0.74 13.18
CA THR A 110 16.46 -2.16 13.13
C THR A 110 16.21 -2.73 11.74
N ILE A 111 17.01 -3.73 11.37
CA ILE A 111 16.87 -4.49 10.13
C ILE A 111 17.21 -5.95 10.41
N ASP A 112 16.37 -6.86 9.93
CA ASP A 112 16.56 -8.31 9.97
C ASP A 112 16.09 -8.95 8.65
N ASP A 113 16.08 -10.27 8.57
CA ASP A 113 15.71 -11.06 7.39
C ASP A 113 14.20 -11.07 7.09
N VAL A 114 13.38 -10.47 7.96
CA VAL A 114 11.92 -10.39 7.82
C VAL A 114 11.47 -8.97 7.48
N LYS A 115 12.07 -7.96 8.12
CA LYS A 115 11.60 -6.58 8.04
C LYS A 115 12.68 -5.52 8.27
N ILE A 116 12.31 -4.30 7.93
CA ILE A 116 13.01 -3.07 8.31
C ILE A 116 12.08 -2.16 9.11
N VAL A 117 12.62 -1.57 10.18
CA VAL A 117 11.90 -0.67 11.08
C VAL A 117 12.66 0.65 11.17
N PHE A 118 11.93 1.76 11.05
CA PHE A 118 12.48 3.11 11.17
C PHE A 118 12.19 3.72 12.56
N ASN A 119 12.87 4.83 12.86
CA ASN A 119 12.74 5.54 14.14
C ASN A 119 11.32 6.07 14.42
N ASP A 120 10.55 6.31 13.37
CA ASP A 120 9.12 6.70 13.46
C ASP A 120 8.17 5.50 13.60
N TYR A 121 8.71 4.29 13.82
CA TYR A 121 7.99 3.02 13.94
C TYR A 121 7.31 2.52 12.67
N SER A 122 7.49 3.19 11.53
CA SER A 122 7.12 2.58 10.25
C SER A 122 7.90 1.28 10.05
N THR A 123 7.17 0.24 9.65
CA THR A 123 7.68 -1.12 9.50
C THR A 123 7.31 -1.60 8.11
N PHE A 124 8.28 -2.16 7.40
CA PHE A 124 8.09 -2.73 6.07
C PHE A 124 8.63 -4.15 6.07
N TYR A 125 7.86 -5.09 5.52
CA TYR A 125 8.25 -6.48 5.41
C TYR A 125 8.85 -6.74 4.04
N TRP A 126 9.87 -7.57 3.96
CA TRP A 126 10.56 -7.80 2.70
C TRP A 126 9.71 -8.54 1.67
N ASP A 127 8.74 -9.34 2.12
CA ASP A 127 7.78 -10.06 1.29
C ASP A 127 6.73 -9.14 0.64
N ASP A 128 6.60 -7.88 1.10
CA ASP A 128 5.74 -6.87 0.47
C ASP A 128 6.35 -6.30 -0.82
N PHE A 129 7.64 -6.57 -1.10
CA PHE A 129 8.37 -6.04 -2.24
C PHE A 129 8.77 -7.12 -3.24
N THR A 130 8.68 -6.79 -4.53
CA THR A 130 9.05 -7.68 -5.64
C THR A 130 10.23 -7.17 -6.45
N GLU A 131 10.56 -5.88 -6.33
CA GLU A 131 11.65 -5.21 -7.05
C GLU A 131 12.56 -4.42 -6.10
N HIS A 132 13.86 -4.44 -6.38
CA HIS A 132 14.86 -3.59 -5.71
C HIS A 132 15.76 -2.94 -6.75
N GLU A 133 15.84 -1.61 -6.68
CA GLU A 133 16.71 -0.76 -7.48
C GLU A 133 17.60 0.06 -6.55
N ARG A 134 18.74 0.51 -7.07
CA ARG A 134 19.62 1.43 -6.36
C ARG A 134 20.37 2.33 -7.33
N ASP A 135 20.65 3.56 -6.93
CA ASP A 135 21.48 4.49 -7.69
C ASP A 135 22.36 5.29 -6.74
N ILE A 136 23.68 5.17 -6.90
CA ILE A 136 24.68 5.90 -6.12
C ILE A 136 25.23 7.13 -6.87
N THR A 137 24.95 7.24 -8.15
CA THR A 137 25.53 8.26 -9.04
C THR A 137 24.75 9.57 -9.02
N VAL A 138 23.50 9.52 -8.56
CA VAL A 138 22.63 10.69 -8.42
C VAL A 138 23.00 11.55 -7.22
N LYS A 139 22.56 12.81 -7.23
CA LYS A 139 22.78 13.77 -6.14
C LYS A 139 22.32 13.25 -4.77
N ARG A 140 21.25 12.44 -4.75
CA ARG A 140 20.67 11.84 -3.55
C ARG A 140 20.65 10.32 -3.72
N PRO A 141 21.74 9.61 -3.37
CA PRO A 141 21.81 8.17 -3.51
C PRO A 141 20.67 7.46 -2.78
N TYR A 142 20.20 6.35 -3.34
CA TYR A 142 19.08 5.62 -2.76
C TYR A 142 19.10 4.12 -3.02
N HIS A 143 18.36 3.41 -2.17
CA HIS A 143 17.80 2.09 -2.44
C HIS A 143 16.27 2.25 -2.55
N ALA A 144 15.67 1.69 -3.59
CA ALA A 144 14.22 1.68 -3.82
C ALA A 144 13.71 0.24 -3.81
N PHE A 145 12.71 -0.03 -2.99
CA PHE A 145 12.00 -1.30 -2.91
C PHE A 145 10.57 -1.09 -3.38
N ARG A 146 10.10 -1.92 -4.32
CA ARG A 146 8.80 -1.70 -4.99
C ARG A 146 8.00 -2.98 -5.14
N SER A 147 6.69 -2.82 -5.15
CA SER A 147 5.71 -3.75 -5.67
C SER A 147 4.53 -2.96 -6.24
N PRO A 148 3.55 -3.60 -6.91
CA PRO A 148 2.35 -2.90 -7.36
C PRO A 148 1.55 -2.23 -6.21
N LEU A 149 1.76 -2.61 -4.96
CA LEU A 149 1.02 -2.11 -3.80
C LEU A 149 1.77 -1.03 -3.03
N ILE A 150 3.10 -1.06 -3.00
CA ILE A 150 3.88 -0.17 -2.14
C ILE A 150 5.25 0.13 -2.73
N GLU A 151 5.72 1.36 -2.51
CA GLU A 151 7.08 1.78 -2.85
C GLU A 151 7.76 2.39 -1.62
N LEU A 152 9.00 1.99 -1.36
CA LEU A 152 9.85 2.51 -0.29
C LEU A 152 11.20 2.95 -0.87
N TYR A 153 11.54 4.22 -0.67
CA TYR A 153 12.85 4.79 -0.98
C TYR A 153 13.60 5.05 0.31
N ILE A 154 14.82 4.52 0.39
CA ILE A 154 15.77 4.79 1.46
C ILE A 154 16.90 5.62 0.89
N TYR A 155 16.92 6.89 1.27
CA TYR A 155 17.91 7.86 0.81
C TYR A 155 19.10 7.97 1.76
N PHE A 156 20.26 8.21 1.17
CA PHE A 156 21.49 8.49 1.86
C PHE A 156 21.75 9.99 1.69
N ASP A 157 21.39 10.76 2.72
CA ASP A 157 21.56 12.20 2.71
C ASP A 157 22.88 12.56 3.39
N ASP A 158 23.62 13.45 2.73
CA ASP A 158 24.89 13.96 3.22
C ASP A 158 24.68 15.33 3.86
N THR A 159 24.74 15.41 5.19
CA THR A 159 24.55 16.69 5.90
C THR A 159 25.81 17.54 5.91
N ASP A 160 26.94 17.03 5.44
CA ASP A 160 28.24 17.72 5.47
C ASP A 160 28.86 17.85 4.07
N ILE A 161 29.74 18.83 3.91
CA ILE A 161 30.34 19.25 2.61
C ILE A 161 31.61 18.43 2.26
N LEU A 162 32.06 17.50 3.13
CA LEU A 162 33.40 16.87 3.10
C LEU A 162 33.41 15.34 2.82
N SER A 163 32.40 14.81 2.15
CA SER A 163 31.74 13.59 2.64
C SER A 163 31.45 12.48 1.63
N GLY A 164 31.81 12.64 0.35
CA GLY A 164 31.53 11.62 -0.68
C GLY A 164 32.06 10.21 -0.36
N LYS A 165 33.18 10.09 0.37
CA LYS A 165 33.69 8.78 0.83
C LYS A 165 32.83 8.14 1.92
N LYS A 166 32.31 8.95 2.85
CA LYS A 166 31.45 8.47 3.94
C LYS A 166 30.12 8.00 3.37
N LEU A 167 29.53 8.78 2.47
CA LEU A 167 28.31 8.43 1.76
C LEU A 167 28.45 7.10 1.00
N GLN A 168 29.55 6.95 0.26
CA GLN A 168 29.84 5.70 -0.43
C GLN A 168 30.01 4.51 0.53
N GLN A 169 30.65 4.73 1.68
CA GLN A 169 30.81 3.69 2.69
C GLN A 169 29.47 3.26 3.30
N GLU A 170 28.61 4.20 3.70
CA GLU A 170 27.29 3.90 4.26
C GLU A 170 26.40 3.16 3.26
N PHE A 171 26.43 3.57 1.99
CA PHE A 171 25.70 2.91 0.92
C PHE A 171 26.16 1.46 0.72
N LEU A 172 27.49 1.23 0.69
CA LEU A 172 28.06 -0.11 0.55
C LEU A 172 27.81 -0.97 1.79
N GLU A 173 27.86 -0.39 2.99
CA GLU A 173 27.52 -1.07 4.24
C GLU A 173 26.07 -1.56 4.22
N PHE A 174 25.12 -0.69 3.83
CA PHE A 174 23.73 -1.06 3.72
C PHE A 174 23.54 -2.19 2.69
N GLN A 175 24.17 -2.10 1.53
CA GLN A 175 24.14 -3.18 0.54
C GLN A 175 24.71 -4.50 1.10
N SER A 176 25.81 -4.47 1.85
CA SER A 176 26.37 -5.68 2.48
C SER A 176 25.38 -6.31 3.43
N ARG A 177 24.71 -5.50 4.27
CA ARG A 177 23.69 -5.99 5.21
C ARG A 177 22.51 -6.61 4.49
N LEU A 178 22.03 -6.02 3.39
CA LEU A 178 20.96 -6.62 2.58
C LEU A 178 21.39 -7.98 2.00
N ASN A 179 22.64 -8.08 1.53
CA ASN A 179 23.18 -9.33 0.98
C ASN A 179 23.32 -10.42 2.06
N GLU A 180 23.81 -10.06 3.26
CA GLU A 180 23.96 -10.98 4.39
C GLU A 180 22.61 -11.55 4.87
N LEU A 181 21.55 -10.74 4.77
CA LEU A 181 20.18 -11.13 5.08
C LEU A 181 19.49 -11.89 3.94
N ASN A 182 20.21 -12.17 2.83
CA ASN A 182 19.68 -12.79 1.61
C ASN A 182 18.47 -12.04 1.02
N ILE A 183 18.40 -10.72 1.21
CA ILE A 183 17.37 -9.88 0.61
C ILE A 183 17.77 -9.66 -0.85
N HIS A 184 17.40 -10.62 -1.69
CA HIS A 184 17.64 -10.62 -3.13
C HIS A 184 16.37 -10.30 -3.88
N ILE A 185 15.98 -9.03 -3.86
CA ILE A 185 14.84 -8.57 -4.63
C ILE A 185 15.37 -8.16 -6.02
N CYS A 186 14.87 -8.76 -7.11
CA CYS A 186 15.53 -8.67 -8.41
C CYS A 186 15.02 -7.51 -9.29
N ARG A 187 15.90 -6.57 -9.68
CA ARG A 187 16.32 -6.34 -11.08
C ARG A 187 17.52 -5.39 -11.17
N PHE A 188 18.64 -5.90 -11.68
CA PHE A 188 19.84 -5.12 -11.96
C PHE A 188 19.65 -4.24 -13.20
N LYS A 189 19.81 -2.91 -13.06
CA LYS A 189 20.44 -2.10 -14.11
C LYS A 189 21.85 -1.80 -13.64
N THR A 190 22.81 -2.63 -14.04
CA THR A 190 24.23 -2.29 -13.87
C THR A 190 24.61 -1.22 -14.88
N VAL A 191 25.43 -0.27 -14.43
CA VAL A 191 25.98 0.86 -15.20
C VAL A 191 27.12 0.37 -16.12
N ASP A 192 26.87 -0.69 -16.89
CA ASP A 192 27.81 -1.21 -17.90
C ASP A 192 27.28 -1.03 -19.34
N GLU A 193 26.33 -0.11 -19.55
CA GLU A 193 25.81 0.27 -20.88
C GLU A 193 26.13 1.72 -21.30
N ILE A 194 27.28 2.28 -20.89
CA ILE A 194 27.93 3.44 -21.56
C ILE A 194 29.45 3.25 -21.57
#